data_AF-A0A7K5HJD2-F1
#
_entry.id   AF-A0A7K5HJD2-F1
#
_cell.length_a   1.000
_cell.length_b   1.000
_cell.length_c   1.000
_cell.angle_alpha   90.00
_cell.angle_beta   90.00
_cell.angle_gamma   90.00
#
_symmetry.space_group_name_H-M   'P 1'
#
loop_
_entity.id
_entity.type
_entity.pdbx_description
1 polymer ?
#
loop_
_entity_poly.entity_id
_entity_poly.type
_entity_poly.pdbx_seq_one_letter_code
_entity_poly.pdbx_strand_id
1 'polypeptide(L)'
;RGRGKMAAGGGRFFCTAGRGLEPFLAREVRARLGATEVACVPGKVFFSAEAKLEELRELRSGERLFLRLQRQPPLAVSREKGKMLHEIKSLVIEEPKSWLDVISVWRNLHGREGKKDVFQENRLSLKRKSEEERNIATKRQKVEQVREVVSEECQTEVGESCEVPEGKSNQNCGTESKNSLEDLSKSSEEELVANEQLGFSFRVSCRCSGAIAKILTSQEIGRTVGIALMKQFGWRADLRDPDLEIFVHLNDIHSVVGIPLFRLPLANREYIKTAGLRSTVAWAMASLAEIRAGAFVLDPMCGLGTILLEAAKEWPEACYWGADLSDSQLEGAGVNIRTASLMDKIELVKASVKALPLPSESFDAVIADIPFGKKFKITEDMQFLPDILQEMERVLRVGGTIVLLLSQDLHKRMDSITKPAESDSAIAISDGASENVTAEALNVDGNSSSSVNDVGEAFISSGQTLFGSLVPDGVYGVSLGKTDAFIHKYRKISAAGNG
;
A
#
# COMPACT_ATOMS: atom_id res chain seq x y z
N ARG A 1 23.06 26.49 15.19
CA ARG A 1 24.16 25.61 15.66
C ARG A 1 23.53 24.29 16.12
N GLY A 2 24.19 23.16 15.89
CA GLY A 2 23.60 21.84 16.20
C GLY A 2 24.17 20.70 15.34
N ARG A 3 25.51 20.66 15.15
CA ARG A 3 26.17 19.54 14.48
C ARG A 3 26.28 18.38 15.46
N GLY A 4 25.39 17.40 15.35
CA GLY A 4 25.59 16.10 15.99
C GLY A 4 26.88 15.48 15.45
N LYS A 5 27.78 15.05 16.34
CA LYS A 5 28.88 14.16 15.96
C LYS A 5 28.26 12.84 15.46
N MET A 6 28.89 12.21 14.47
CA MET A 6 28.56 10.82 14.15
C MET A 6 28.82 9.95 15.37
N ALA A 7 27.77 9.30 15.87
CA ALA A 7 27.94 8.07 16.63
C ALA A 7 28.40 6.99 15.64
N ALA A 8 29.40 6.20 16.02
CA ALA A 8 29.85 5.06 15.22
C ALA A 8 28.82 3.92 15.30
N GLY A 9 28.72 3.10 14.24
CA GLY A 9 27.82 1.94 14.17
C GLY A 9 26.59 2.18 13.27
N GLY A 10 25.59 2.90 13.80
CA GLY A 10 24.25 2.99 13.20
C GLY A 10 24.14 3.61 11.80
N GLY A 11 23.47 2.91 10.89
CA GLY A 11 22.99 3.45 9.62
C GLY A 11 21.78 4.37 9.81
N ARG A 12 21.69 5.42 8.98
CA ARG A 12 20.57 6.38 8.98
C ARG A 12 19.67 6.07 7.80
N PHE A 13 18.39 5.81 8.04
CA PHE A 13 17.47 5.30 7.03
C PHE A 13 16.23 6.20 6.86
N PHE A 14 15.49 5.94 5.78
CA PHE A 14 14.06 6.20 5.72
C PHE A 14 13.36 5.11 4.90
N CYS A 15 12.12 4.82 5.25
CA CYS A 15 11.28 3.91 4.50
C CYS A 15 9.96 4.62 4.13
N THR A 16 9.51 4.47 2.89
CA THR A 16 8.20 4.97 2.44
C THR A 16 7.10 4.00 2.88
N ALA A 17 5.97 4.51 3.31
CA ALA A 17 4.78 3.73 3.69
C ALA A 17 3.53 4.24 2.97
N GLY A 18 2.48 3.42 2.93
CA GLY A 18 1.14 3.89 2.57
C GLY A 18 0.59 4.85 3.63
N ARG A 19 -0.31 5.77 3.26
CA ARG A 19 -0.97 6.65 4.26
C ARG A 19 -1.69 5.79 5.29
N GLY A 20 -1.47 6.08 6.57
CA GLY A 20 -2.00 5.32 7.71
C GLY A 20 -1.11 4.16 8.17
N LEU A 21 -0.10 3.76 7.38
CA LEU A 21 0.84 2.69 7.74
C LEU A 21 2.13 3.23 8.40
N GLU A 22 2.34 4.54 8.42
CA GLU A 22 3.48 5.17 9.09
C GLU A 22 3.57 4.82 10.59
N PRO A 23 2.47 4.77 11.38
CA PRO A 23 2.51 4.34 12.77
C PRO A 23 2.87 2.85 12.94
N PHE A 24 2.43 1.99 12.01
CA PHE A 24 2.75 0.55 12.01
C PHE A 24 4.25 0.35 11.76
N LEU A 25 4.78 0.98 10.71
CA LEU A 25 6.20 0.96 10.39
C LEU A 25 7.07 1.56 11.49
N ALA A 26 6.61 2.62 12.15
CA ALA A 26 7.31 3.20 13.29
C ALA A 26 7.26 2.34 14.56
N ARG A 27 6.28 1.43 14.72
CA ARG A 27 6.32 0.39 15.75
C ARG A 27 7.27 -0.74 15.33
N GLU A 28 7.17 -1.20 14.08
CA GLU A 28 7.96 -2.29 13.53
C GLU A 28 9.48 -2.03 13.62
N VAL A 29 9.97 -0.87 13.14
CA VAL A 29 11.42 -0.57 13.18
C VAL A 29 11.95 -0.46 14.61
N ARG A 30 11.14 0.01 15.57
CA ARG A 30 11.54 0.05 16.98
C ARG A 30 11.64 -1.35 17.57
N ALA A 31 10.64 -2.19 17.31
CA ALA A 31 10.56 -3.55 17.85
C ALA A 31 11.61 -4.49 17.26
N ARG A 32 11.85 -4.44 15.94
CA ARG A 32 12.75 -5.38 15.25
C ARG A 32 14.20 -4.92 15.14
N LEU A 33 14.43 -3.61 14.98
CA LEU A 33 15.75 -3.05 14.65
C LEU A 33 16.34 -2.20 15.79
N GLY A 34 15.70 -2.18 16.97
CA GLY A 34 16.05 -1.29 18.08
C GLY A 34 16.04 0.20 17.71
N ALA A 35 15.29 0.59 16.67
CA ALA A 35 15.54 1.83 15.97
C ALA A 35 15.34 3.10 16.82
N THR A 36 16.30 4.02 16.69
CA THR A 36 16.36 5.32 17.34
C THR A 36 16.01 6.46 16.35
N GLU A 37 15.89 7.69 16.85
CA GLU A 37 15.55 8.89 16.06
C GLU A 37 14.26 8.76 15.20
N VAL A 38 13.34 7.87 15.60
CA VAL A 38 12.20 7.45 14.78
C VAL A 38 11.16 8.57 14.64
N ALA A 39 11.12 9.17 13.46
CA ALA A 39 10.27 10.32 13.13
C ALA A 39 9.34 10.01 11.93
N CYS A 40 8.03 10.02 12.19
CA CYS A 40 6.99 9.85 11.18
C CYS A 40 6.70 11.16 10.46
N VAL A 41 6.45 11.11 9.16
CA VAL A 41 5.81 12.17 8.35
C VAL A 41 4.90 11.50 7.31
N PRO A 42 3.94 12.21 6.69
CA PRO A 42 3.07 11.62 5.67
C PRO A 42 3.83 10.84 4.58
N GLY A 43 3.51 9.55 4.48
CA GLY A 43 4.09 8.55 3.59
C GLY A 43 5.52 8.10 3.88
N LYS A 44 6.16 8.48 5.00
CA LYS A 44 7.55 8.07 5.33
C LYS A 44 7.83 7.97 6.84
N VAL A 45 8.62 6.97 7.22
CA VAL A 45 9.27 6.89 8.54
C VAL A 45 10.77 7.08 8.36
N PHE A 46 11.36 8.04 9.07
CA PHE A 46 12.81 8.22 9.21
C PHE A 46 13.28 7.56 10.50
N PHE A 47 14.45 6.91 10.50
CA PHE A 47 15.01 6.27 11.69
C PHE A 47 16.53 6.09 11.57
N SER A 48 17.18 5.74 12.68
CA SER A 48 18.60 5.39 12.76
C SER A 48 18.75 4.07 13.52
N ALA A 49 19.44 3.09 12.94
CA ALA A 49 19.53 1.71 13.46
C ALA A 49 20.85 1.05 13.07
N GLU A 50 21.33 0.13 13.90
CA GLU A 50 22.48 -0.73 13.60
C GLU A 50 21.96 -2.14 13.30
N ALA A 51 21.63 -2.38 12.03
CA ALA A 51 20.97 -3.59 11.55
C ALA A 51 21.58 -4.05 10.22
N LYS A 52 21.57 -5.36 9.97
CA LYS A 52 22.09 -6.00 8.76
C LYS A 52 21.10 -5.91 7.59
N LEU A 53 21.55 -6.25 6.38
CA LEU A 53 20.73 -6.14 5.17
C LEU A 53 19.53 -7.09 5.18
N GLU A 54 19.67 -8.26 5.81
CA GLU A 54 18.64 -9.27 6.00
C GLU A 54 17.56 -8.79 6.97
N GLU A 55 17.96 -8.30 8.14
CA GLU A 55 17.07 -7.70 9.16
C GLU A 55 16.27 -6.52 8.59
N LEU A 56 16.89 -5.73 7.71
CA LEU A 56 16.27 -4.64 6.97
C LEU A 56 15.37 -5.10 5.81
N ARG A 57 15.62 -6.29 5.23
CA ARG A 57 14.78 -6.92 4.20
C ARG A 57 13.48 -7.47 4.80
N GLU A 58 13.53 -7.94 6.05
CA GLU A 58 12.36 -8.55 6.69
C GLU A 58 11.21 -7.58 7.02
N LEU A 59 11.42 -6.26 6.95
CA LEU A 59 10.39 -5.25 7.22
C LEU A 59 9.12 -5.44 6.35
N ARG A 60 7.98 -5.64 7.01
CA ARG A 60 6.71 -6.05 6.41
C ARG A 60 5.78 -4.88 6.08
N SER A 61 5.69 -3.85 6.92
CA SER A 61 4.76 -2.73 6.72
C SER A 61 5.27 -1.64 5.77
N GLY A 62 6.56 -1.64 5.46
CA GLY A 62 7.21 -0.67 4.58
C GLY A 62 7.04 -0.98 3.09
N GLU A 63 7.04 0.06 2.25
CA GLU A 63 7.01 -0.07 0.78
C GLU A 63 8.42 -0.17 0.18
N ARG A 64 9.30 0.81 0.46
CA ARG A 64 10.68 0.88 -0.07
C ARG A 64 11.59 1.48 0.99
N LEU A 65 12.73 0.83 1.22
CA LEU A 65 13.74 1.25 2.19
C LEU A 65 14.93 1.91 1.50
N PHE A 66 15.44 2.99 2.11
CA PHE A 66 16.51 3.82 1.59
C PHE A 66 17.52 4.15 2.70
N LEU A 67 18.81 4.11 2.37
CA LEU A 67 19.88 4.70 3.16
C LEU A 67 19.87 6.23 2.94
N ARG A 68 19.82 6.99 4.04
CA ARG A 68 19.59 8.44 4.05
C ARG A 68 20.89 9.22 3.89
N LEU A 69 21.07 9.83 2.72
CA LEU A 69 22.11 10.83 2.49
C LEU A 69 21.77 12.11 3.24
N GLN A 70 20.70 12.80 2.81
CA GLN A 70 20.35 14.13 3.27
C GLN A 70 18.84 14.29 3.51
N ARG A 71 18.48 15.06 4.54
CA ARG A 71 17.10 15.52 4.81
C ARG A 71 17.13 17.00 5.15
N GLN A 72 16.32 17.79 4.45
CA GLN A 72 16.12 19.22 4.70
C GLN A 72 14.61 19.54 4.75
N PRO A 73 14.23 20.75 5.22
CA PRO A 73 12.87 21.28 5.04
C PRO A 73 12.42 21.34 3.55
N PRO A 74 11.18 21.78 3.27
CA PRO A 74 10.78 22.13 1.91
C PRO A 74 11.72 23.19 1.32
N LEU A 75 12.03 23.10 0.02
CA LEU A 75 12.76 24.16 -0.68
C LEU A 75 11.89 25.40 -0.87
N ALA A 76 12.52 26.58 -0.92
CA ALA A 76 11.82 27.84 -1.09
C ALA A 76 11.34 27.98 -2.55
N VAL A 77 10.02 27.87 -2.77
CA VAL A 77 9.45 27.91 -4.12
C VAL A 77 9.55 29.32 -4.70
N SER A 78 10.47 29.49 -5.66
CA SER A 78 10.68 30.73 -6.40
C SER A 78 10.03 30.66 -7.79
N ARG A 79 9.70 31.82 -8.37
CA ARG A 79 9.36 31.94 -9.80
C ARG A 79 10.58 31.67 -10.69
N GLU A 80 11.79 31.85 -10.16
CA GLU A 80 13.05 31.61 -10.86
C GLU A 80 13.44 30.14 -10.85
N LYS A 81 13.18 29.42 -11.95
CA LYS A 81 13.61 28.03 -12.14
C LYS A 81 15.10 27.82 -11.83
N GLY A 82 15.96 28.74 -12.26
CA GLY A 82 17.41 28.65 -12.08
C GLY A 82 17.84 28.61 -10.61
N LYS A 83 17.22 29.44 -9.76
CA LYS A 83 17.50 29.47 -8.31
C LYS A 83 17.09 28.16 -7.64
N MET A 84 15.88 27.66 -7.91
CA MET A 84 15.45 26.36 -7.36
C MET A 84 16.32 25.21 -7.84
N LEU A 85 16.74 25.18 -9.11
CA LEU A 85 17.66 24.16 -9.62
C LEU A 85 19.06 24.26 -8.99
N HIS A 86 19.50 25.46 -8.57
CA HIS A 86 20.71 25.64 -7.77
C HIS A 86 20.55 25.08 -6.35
N GLU A 87 19.45 25.39 -5.66
CA GLU A 87 19.17 24.85 -4.31
C GLU A 87 19.05 23.31 -4.33
N ILE A 88 18.40 22.75 -5.35
CA ILE A 88 18.31 21.30 -5.60
C ILE A 88 19.70 20.69 -5.85
N LYS A 89 20.58 21.37 -6.59
CA LYS A 89 21.96 20.94 -6.80
C LYS A 89 22.73 20.95 -5.47
N SER A 90 22.63 22.04 -4.71
CA SER A 90 23.23 22.20 -3.38
C SER A 90 22.88 21.05 -2.43
N LEU A 91 21.59 20.70 -2.33
CA LEU A 91 21.06 19.60 -1.50
C LEU A 91 21.78 18.25 -1.69
N VAL A 92 22.35 18.01 -2.88
CA VAL A 92 23.04 16.77 -3.24
C VAL A 92 24.56 16.88 -3.11
N ILE A 93 25.13 18.09 -3.15
CA ILE A 93 26.56 18.34 -3.46
C ILE A 93 27.37 18.92 -2.30
N GLU A 94 26.74 19.65 -1.38
CA GLU A 94 27.42 20.54 -0.42
C GLU A 94 28.36 19.84 0.59
N GLU A 95 28.12 18.58 0.96
CA GLU A 95 29.00 17.84 1.89
C GLU A 95 29.55 16.55 1.23
N PRO A 96 30.65 16.62 0.43
CA PRO A 96 31.21 15.47 -0.28
C PRO A 96 31.65 14.31 0.64
N LYS A 97 32.02 14.62 1.89
CA LYS A 97 32.41 13.61 2.88
C LYS A 97 31.23 12.71 3.25
N SER A 98 30.02 13.27 3.36
CA SER A 98 28.81 12.48 3.67
C SER A 98 28.53 11.40 2.61
N TRP A 99 28.92 11.62 1.36
CA TRP A 99 28.84 10.60 0.31
C TRP A 99 29.84 9.46 0.53
N LEU A 100 31.08 9.76 0.94
CA LEU A 100 32.06 8.71 1.25
C LEU A 100 31.61 7.86 2.45
N ASP A 101 31.11 8.50 3.50
CA ASP A 101 30.56 7.82 4.68
C ASP A 101 29.38 6.92 4.31
N VAL A 102 28.43 7.44 3.53
CA VAL A 102 27.21 6.70 3.14
C VAL A 102 27.47 5.62 2.09
N ILE A 103 28.41 5.83 1.15
CA ILE A 103 28.88 4.78 0.22
C ILE A 103 29.62 3.69 0.99
N SER A 104 30.39 4.03 2.03
CA SER A 104 31.02 3.05 2.91
C SER A 104 29.98 2.21 3.65
N VAL A 105 28.94 2.83 4.24
CA VAL A 105 27.82 2.08 4.87
C VAL A 105 27.08 1.21 3.85
N TRP A 106 26.75 1.75 2.66
CA TRP A 106 26.10 0.97 1.60
C TRP A 106 26.95 -0.23 1.15
N ARG A 107 28.27 -0.04 0.98
CA ARG A 107 29.21 -1.10 0.65
C ARG A 107 29.37 -2.10 1.80
N ASN A 108 29.30 -1.68 3.06
CA ASN A 108 29.38 -2.60 4.20
C ASN A 108 28.13 -3.48 4.32
N LEU A 109 26.96 -2.98 3.89
CA LEU A 109 25.71 -3.74 3.83
C LEU A 109 25.71 -4.78 2.68
N HIS A 110 26.22 -4.43 1.49
CA HIS A 110 26.21 -5.35 0.32
C HIS A 110 27.50 -6.18 0.19
N GLY A 111 28.64 -5.67 0.65
CA GLY A 111 29.97 -6.25 0.45
C GLY A 111 30.31 -7.45 1.36
N ARG A 112 29.37 -7.87 2.21
CA ARG A 112 29.44 -9.16 2.91
C ARG A 112 28.81 -10.29 2.10
N GLU A 113 27.96 -9.98 1.11
CA GLU A 113 27.61 -10.91 0.05
C GLU A 113 28.85 -11.07 -0.86
N GLY A 114 29.60 -12.15 -0.64
CA GLY A 114 30.62 -12.59 -1.59
C GLY A 114 30.00 -12.90 -2.95
N LYS A 115 30.81 -13.11 -4.00
CA LYS A 115 30.33 -13.35 -5.38
C LYS A 115 29.70 -14.75 -5.61
N LYS A 116 28.84 -15.19 -4.70
CA LYS A 116 27.95 -16.35 -4.81
C LYS A 116 26.54 -15.94 -4.37
N ASP A 117 25.55 -16.45 -5.08
CA ASP A 117 24.13 -16.50 -4.69
C ASP A 117 23.28 -15.21 -4.76
N VAL A 118 23.74 -14.14 -5.44
CA VAL A 118 22.87 -13.00 -5.85
C VAL A 118 22.76 -12.81 -7.37
N PHE A 119 23.75 -13.26 -8.16
CA PHE A 119 23.75 -13.10 -9.63
C PHE A 119 22.94 -14.16 -10.41
N GLN A 120 22.12 -14.96 -9.72
CA GLN A 120 21.33 -16.04 -10.32
C GLN A 120 19.81 -15.88 -10.14
N GLU A 121 19.33 -14.74 -9.64
CA GLU A 121 17.92 -14.33 -9.75
C GLU A 121 17.53 -14.09 -11.22
N ASN A 122 17.00 -15.14 -11.87
CA ASN A 122 16.30 -15.12 -13.15
C ASN A 122 16.86 -14.18 -14.23
N ARG A 123 17.93 -14.63 -14.90
CA ARG A 123 18.52 -14.00 -16.09
C ARG A 123 17.60 -14.00 -17.35
N LEU A 124 16.32 -14.34 -17.19
CA LEU A 124 15.30 -14.44 -18.23
C LEU A 124 14.18 -13.41 -18.03
N SER A 125 14.31 -12.31 -18.77
CA SER A 125 13.23 -11.44 -19.25
C SER A 125 12.13 -11.00 -18.27
N LEU A 126 12.21 -9.74 -17.84
CA LEU A 126 11.11 -8.79 -18.11
C LEU A 126 11.69 -7.39 -18.35
N LYS A 127 11.52 -6.87 -19.57
CA LYS A 127 11.94 -5.51 -19.93
C LYS A 127 11.10 -4.50 -19.13
N ARG A 128 11.76 -3.52 -18.51
CA ARG A 128 11.16 -2.53 -17.59
C ARG A 128 10.22 -1.56 -18.34
N LYS A 129 8.96 -1.96 -18.54
CA LYS A 129 7.87 -1.05 -18.91
C LYS A 129 7.63 -0.04 -17.80
N SER A 130 7.12 1.15 -18.16
CA SER A 130 6.90 2.22 -17.17
C SER A 130 5.86 1.83 -16.13
N GLU A 131 5.96 2.41 -14.92
CA GLU A 131 4.99 2.17 -13.84
C GLU A 131 3.65 2.88 -14.12
N GLU A 132 3.63 3.84 -15.05
CA GLU A 132 2.43 4.45 -15.61
C GLU A 132 1.73 3.53 -16.63
N GLU A 133 2.47 2.83 -17.50
CA GLU A 133 1.88 1.87 -18.47
C GLU A 133 1.03 0.78 -17.79
N ARG A 134 1.45 0.24 -16.64
CA ARG A 134 0.64 -0.76 -15.89
C ARG A 134 -0.71 -0.21 -15.46
N ASN A 135 -0.78 1.08 -15.12
CA ASN A 135 -2.02 1.77 -14.74
C ASN A 135 -2.91 2.11 -15.95
N ILE A 136 -2.36 2.13 -17.17
CA ILE A 136 -3.09 2.39 -18.41
C ILE A 136 -3.56 1.08 -19.07
N ALA A 137 -2.72 0.03 -19.09
CA ALA A 137 -3.05 -1.27 -19.67
C ALA A 137 -4.25 -1.93 -18.97
N THR A 138 -4.25 -1.95 -17.64
CA THR A 138 -5.39 -2.41 -16.81
C THR A 138 -6.65 -1.55 -16.96
N LYS A 139 -6.53 -0.34 -17.53
CA LYS A 139 -7.66 0.53 -17.88
C LYS A 139 -8.18 0.29 -19.31
N ARG A 140 -7.35 -0.22 -20.23
CA ARG A 140 -7.78 -0.62 -21.60
C ARG A 140 -8.47 -1.98 -21.62
N GLN A 141 -7.90 -3.00 -20.98
CA GLN A 141 -8.53 -4.34 -20.92
C GLN A 141 -9.94 -4.32 -20.29
N LYS A 142 -10.21 -3.39 -19.37
CA LYS A 142 -11.54 -3.14 -18.79
C LYS A 142 -12.51 -2.36 -19.69
N VAL A 143 -12.10 -1.94 -20.88
CA VAL A 143 -12.95 -1.32 -21.93
C VAL A 143 -13.20 -2.33 -23.05
N GLU A 144 -12.21 -3.13 -23.45
CA GLU A 144 -12.41 -4.29 -24.34
C GLU A 144 -13.47 -5.27 -23.77
N GLN A 145 -13.29 -5.76 -22.54
CA GLN A 145 -14.24 -6.72 -21.91
C GLN A 145 -15.64 -6.16 -21.63
N VAL A 146 -15.86 -4.85 -21.79
CA VAL A 146 -17.19 -4.22 -21.67
C VAL A 146 -17.83 -4.01 -23.05
N ARG A 147 -17.08 -4.15 -24.15
CA ARG A 147 -17.60 -4.13 -25.53
C ARG A 147 -18.03 -5.50 -26.03
N GLU A 148 -17.29 -6.57 -25.72
CA GLU A 148 -17.62 -7.92 -26.19
C GLU A 148 -18.97 -8.45 -25.69
N VAL A 149 -19.53 -7.89 -24.61
CA VAL A 149 -20.79 -8.35 -23.97
C VAL A 149 -22.04 -7.62 -24.53
N VAL A 150 -21.89 -6.73 -25.52
CA VAL A 150 -23.00 -5.92 -26.06
C VAL A 150 -22.96 -5.87 -27.60
N SER A 151 -22.70 -7.01 -28.25
CA SER A 151 -22.61 -7.11 -29.73
C SER A 151 -23.01 -8.47 -30.30
N GLU A 152 -23.99 -9.15 -29.68
CA GLU A 152 -24.75 -10.23 -30.33
C GLU A 152 -26.19 -9.79 -30.59
N GLU A 153 -26.43 -9.02 -31.67
CA GLU A 153 -27.70 -9.06 -32.41
C GLU A 153 -27.60 -8.33 -33.77
N CYS A 154 -28.37 -8.84 -34.75
CA CYS A 154 -28.55 -8.37 -36.13
C CYS A 154 -27.39 -8.48 -37.15
N GLN A 155 -27.82 -8.69 -38.40
CA GLN A 155 -27.06 -8.87 -39.64
C GLN A 155 -27.15 -7.54 -40.47
N THR A 156 -26.68 -7.34 -41.71
CA THR A 156 -26.39 -8.24 -42.84
C THR A 156 -25.52 -7.52 -43.92
N GLU A 157 -24.84 -8.32 -44.77
CA GLU A 157 -24.51 -8.06 -46.21
C GLU A 157 -23.57 -6.93 -46.72
N VAL A 158 -22.66 -7.34 -47.65
CA VAL A 158 -22.07 -6.63 -48.84
C VAL A 158 -21.22 -5.35 -48.61
N GLY A 159 -20.09 -5.10 -49.29
CA GLY A 159 -19.30 -5.89 -50.26
C GLY A 159 -18.23 -5.05 -51.01
N GLU A 160 -17.54 -5.66 -51.99
CA GLU A 160 -16.58 -5.07 -52.96
C GLU A 160 -15.19 -4.58 -52.46
N SER A 161 -14.32 -4.19 -53.41
CA SER A 161 -12.85 -4.41 -53.34
C SER A 161 -11.99 -3.48 -54.24
N CYS A 162 -10.67 -3.75 -54.30
CA CYS A 162 -9.66 -3.19 -55.24
C CYS A 162 -9.22 -1.72 -54.96
N GLU A 163 -8.03 -1.22 -55.33
CA GLU A 163 -6.76 -1.85 -55.83
C GLU A 163 -5.54 -0.93 -55.56
N VAL A 164 -4.33 -1.35 -55.95
CA VAL A 164 -3.06 -0.57 -55.88
C VAL A 164 -2.65 -0.11 -57.31
N PRO A 165 -1.75 0.88 -57.49
CA PRO A 165 -0.40 0.50 -57.96
C PRO A 165 0.77 1.40 -57.48
N GLU A 166 1.97 1.12 -58.01
CA GLU A 166 3.29 1.60 -57.56
C GLU A 166 3.76 2.97 -58.14
N GLY A 167 4.90 3.46 -57.64
CA GLY A 167 5.82 4.37 -58.33
C GLY A 167 7.28 4.11 -57.95
N LYS A 168 8.20 4.02 -58.93
CA LYS A 168 9.62 3.62 -58.74
C LYS A 168 10.61 4.63 -59.34
N SER A 169 11.82 4.73 -58.78
CA SER A 169 13.03 5.14 -59.51
C SER A 169 14.32 4.59 -58.87
N ASN A 170 15.32 4.29 -59.71
CA ASN A 170 16.70 3.93 -59.34
C ASN A 170 17.61 5.21 -59.42
N GLN A 171 18.92 5.28 -59.17
CA GLN A 171 20.07 4.34 -58.97
C GLN A 171 21.17 5.15 -58.17
N ASN A 172 22.46 4.85 -57.94
CA ASN A 172 23.45 3.82 -58.32
C ASN A 172 24.65 3.78 -57.31
N CYS A 173 25.68 2.97 -57.58
CA CYS A 173 27.01 3.00 -56.93
C CYS A 173 27.76 4.34 -57.13
N GLY A 174 28.83 4.70 -56.39
CA GLY A 174 29.58 4.01 -55.32
C GLY A 174 31.05 3.71 -55.70
N THR A 175 32.02 3.92 -54.79
CA THR A 175 33.42 3.40 -54.77
C THR A 175 34.11 3.79 -53.43
N GLU A 176 35.19 3.09 -53.06
CA GLU A 176 35.86 3.10 -51.74
C GLU A 176 36.96 4.18 -51.57
N SER A 177 37.36 4.42 -50.30
CA SER A 177 38.79 4.59 -49.92
C SER A 177 38.97 4.40 -48.40
N LYS A 178 40.02 3.66 -48.00
CA LYS A 178 40.50 3.60 -46.61
C LYS A 178 41.76 4.45 -46.47
N ASN A 179 42.00 5.02 -45.29
CA ASN A 179 43.36 5.27 -44.81
C ASN A 179 43.36 5.44 -43.28
N SER A 180 44.50 5.13 -42.66
CA SER A 180 44.71 5.14 -41.22
C SER A 180 46.21 5.21 -40.92
N LEU A 181 46.65 6.11 -40.03
CA LEU A 181 47.78 5.88 -39.11
C LEU A 181 47.87 6.97 -38.03
N GLU A 182 48.52 6.60 -36.92
CA GLU A 182 49.28 7.35 -35.89
C GLU A 182 49.12 8.90 -35.78
N ASP A 183 48.82 9.47 -34.61
CA ASP A 183 49.43 9.41 -33.27
C ASP A 183 50.58 10.41 -33.06
N LEU A 184 50.45 11.25 -32.03
CA LEU A 184 51.44 12.21 -31.54
C LEU A 184 51.18 12.48 -30.04
N SER A 185 52.19 12.25 -29.21
CA SER A 185 52.10 12.23 -27.75
C SER A 185 53.15 13.15 -27.08
N LYS A 186 53.17 13.16 -25.72
CA LYS A 186 53.92 14.06 -24.79
C LYS A 186 53.24 15.42 -24.58
N SER A 187 53.30 16.07 -23.41
CA SER A 187 53.69 15.71 -22.03
C SER A 187 53.19 16.87 -21.12
N SER A 188 53.02 16.77 -19.80
CA SER A 188 53.73 15.96 -18.79
C SER A 188 52.82 15.53 -17.62
N GLU A 189 53.36 14.71 -16.73
CA GLU A 189 52.79 14.37 -15.42
C GLU A 189 53.10 15.47 -14.38
N GLU A 190 52.80 15.20 -13.09
CA GLU A 190 52.66 16.13 -11.95
C GLU A 190 51.26 16.80 -11.88
N GLU A 191 50.41 16.61 -10.86
CA GLU A 191 50.55 15.87 -9.60
C GLU A 191 49.23 15.12 -9.27
N LEU A 192 49.08 13.88 -9.76
CA LEU A 192 47.88 13.06 -9.52
C LEU A 192 47.90 12.41 -8.13
N VAL A 193 47.51 13.19 -7.12
CA VAL A 193 47.31 12.72 -5.74
C VAL A 193 46.35 11.53 -5.73
N ALA A 194 46.84 10.37 -5.26
CA ALA A 194 46.11 9.11 -5.28
C ALA A 194 44.80 9.19 -4.48
N ASN A 195 43.69 9.22 -5.21
CA ASN A 195 42.34 9.12 -4.67
C ASN A 195 41.58 8.13 -5.55
N GLU A 196 41.23 6.96 -5.00
CA GLU A 196 40.57 5.89 -5.75
C GLU A 196 39.17 6.32 -6.18
N GLN A 197 39.08 6.95 -7.36
CA GLN A 197 37.84 7.39 -7.98
C GLN A 197 37.04 6.17 -8.44
N LEU A 198 36.27 5.61 -7.49
CA LEU A 198 35.29 4.55 -7.67
C LEU A 198 34.33 4.92 -8.80
N GLY A 199 34.61 4.41 -10.00
CA GLY A 199 33.88 4.67 -11.23
C GLY A 199 32.53 3.95 -11.29
N PHE A 200 31.61 4.31 -10.40
CA PHE A 200 30.24 3.80 -10.41
C PHE A 200 29.49 4.20 -11.69
N SER A 201 28.66 3.28 -12.18
CA SER A 201 27.51 3.62 -13.01
C SER A 201 26.30 3.98 -12.13
N PHE A 202 25.54 5.01 -12.49
CA PHE A 202 24.44 5.50 -11.65
C PHE A 202 23.22 6.01 -12.43
N ARG A 203 22.05 6.02 -11.77
CA ARG A 203 20.88 6.82 -12.19
C ARG A 203 20.38 7.73 -11.07
N VAL A 204 19.69 8.80 -11.47
CA VAL A 204 18.91 9.64 -10.55
C VAL A 204 17.42 9.38 -10.79
N SER A 205 16.69 9.06 -9.73
CA SER A 205 15.25 8.81 -9.74
C SER A 205 14.54 9.86 -8.89
N CYS A 206 13.89 10.83 -9.55
CA CYS A 206 13.27 11.98 -8.89
C CYS A 206 11.75 11.81 -8.75
N ARG A 207 11.22 12.13 -7.57
CA ARG A 207 9.78 12.25 -7.31
C ARG A 207 9.46 13.63 -6.74
N CYS A 208 8.65 14.39 -7.48
CA CYS A 208 8.21 15.71 -7.09
C CYS A 208 6.70 15.69 -6.85
N SER A 209 6.23 16.41 -5.84
CA SER A 209 4.80 16.69 -5.62
C SER A 209 4.63 18.08 -5.02
N GLY A 210 3.38 18.55 -4.92
CA GLY A 210 3.10 19.84 -4.31
C GLY A 210 3.42 21.04 -5.20
N ALA A 211 3.86 22.14 -4.59
CA ALA A 211 4.15 23.40 -5.28
C ALA A 211 5.36 23.29 -6.24
N ILE A 212 6.41 22.55 -5.87
CA ILE A 212 7.61 22.37 -6.71
C ILE A 212 7.24 21.70 -8.05
N ALA A 213 6.38 20.68 -8.02
CA ALA A 213 5.93 19.94 -9.20
C ALA A 213 5.09 20.76 -10.19
N LYS A 214 4.61 21.95 -9.80
CA LYS A 214 3.92 22.89 -10.70
C LYS A 214 4.87 23.72 -11.56
N ILE A 215 6.17 23.73 -11.23
CA ILE A 215 7.18 24.57 -11.88
C ILE A 215 8.29 23.73 -12.50
N LEU A 216 8.76 22.69 -11.79
CA LEU A 216 9.84 21.80 -12.23
C LEU A 216 9.34 20.36 -12.35
N THR A 217 9.63 19.73 -13.48
CA THR A 217 9.41 18.29 -13.70
C THR A 217 10.48 17.48 -12.98
N SER A 218 10.13 16.24 -12.58
CA SER A 218 11.12 15.26 -12.09
C SER A 218 12.25 14.99 -13.11
N GLN A 219 12.00 15.19 -14.40
CA GLN A 219 12.98 14.97 -15.48
C GLN A 219 14.01 16.10 -15.56
N GLU A 220 13.59 17.37 -15.50
CA GLU A 220 14.51 18.52 -15.35
C GLU A 220 15.40 18.36 -14.11
N ILE A 221 14.79 17.99 -12.99
CA ILE A 221 15.47 17.82 -11.70
C ILE A 221 16.47 16.65 -11.76
N GLY A 222 16.06 15.48 -12.28
CA GLY A 222 16.94 14.32 -12.44
C GLY A 222 18.11 14.58 -13.38
N ARG A 223 17.89 15.33 -14.48
CA ARG A 223 18.95 15.76 -15.40
C ARG A 223 19.94 16.72 -14.72
N THR A 224 19.46 17.72 -14.00
CA THR A 224 20.33 18.68 -13.28
C THR A 224 21.17 18.00 -12.21
N VAL A 225 20.55 17.14 -11.37
CA VAL A 225 21.28 16.38 -10.35
C VAL A 225 22.28 15.41 -10.99
N GLY A 226 21.90 14.71 -12.06
CA GLY A 226 22.78 13.79 -12.78
C GLY A 226 24.02 14.48 -13.35
N ILE A 227 23.85 15.58 -14.09
CA ILE A 227 24.97 16.38 -14.64
C ILE A 227 25.89 16.87 -13.53
N ALA A 228 25.33 17.26 -12.38
CA ALA A 228 26.11 17.80 -11.28
C ALA A 228 26.92 16.71 -10.54
N LEU A 229 26.35 15.52 -10.35
CA LEU A 229 27.06 14.34 -9.82
C LEU A 229 28.18 13.87 -10.75
N MET A 230 27.93 13.80 -12.07
CA MET A 230 28.96 13.49 -13.07
C MET A 230 30.17 14.44 -12.96
N LYS A 231 29.90 15.75 -12.81
CA LYS A 231 30.95 16.78 -12.68
C LYS A 231 31.70 16.76 -11.35
N GLN A 232 31.10 16.25 -10.27
CA GLN A 232 31.70 16.23 -8.93
C GLN A 232 32.48 14.94 -8.65
N PHE A 233 31.95 13.80 -9.08
CA PHE A 233 32.47 12.47 -8.71
C PHE A 233 33.00 11.66 -9.90
N GLY A 234 32.88 12.15 -11.13
CA GLY A 234 33.35 11.44 -12.34
C GLY A 234 32.50 10.23 -12.76
N TRP A 235 31.38 9.97 -12.07
CA TRP A 235 30.53 8.79 -12.29
C TRP A 235 29.86 8.77 -13.67
N ARG A 236 29.57 7.57 -14.17
CA ARG A 236 28.95 7.33 -15.47
C ARG A 236 27.43 7.19 -15.32
N ALA A 237 26.64 7.92 -16.10
CA ALA A 237 25.19 7.71 -16.09
C ALA A 237 24.82 6.41 -16.85
N ASP A 238 24.13 5.47 -16.20
CA ASP A 238 23.37 4.39 -16.86
C ASP A 238 21.94 4.35 -16.30
N LEU A 239 20.95 4.51 -17.18
CA LEU A 239 19.54 4.60 -16.79
C LEU A 239 18.85 3.22 -16.71
N ARG A 240 19.48 2.16 -17.25
CA ARG A 240 18.91 0.82 -17.41
C ARG A 240 19.35 -0.09 -16.26
N ASP A 241 20.65 -0.26 -16.09
CA ASP A 241 21.23 -1.20 -15.11
C ASP A 241 22.44 -0.58 -14.37
N PRO A 242 22.22 0.48 -13.55
CA PRO A 242 23.27 1.13 -12.76
C PRO A 242 23.67 0.33 -11.52
N ASP A 243 24.94 0.50 -11.10
CA ASP A 243 25.43 0.06 -9.79
C ASP A 243 24.72 0.81 -8.65
N LEU A 244 24.45 2.12 -8.85
CA LEU A 244 23.88 3.00 -7.83
C LEU A 244 22.61 3.73 -8.31
N GLU A 245 21.52 3.60 -7.56
CA GLU A 245 20.33 4.44 -7.73
C GLU A 245 20.31 5.55 -6.66
N ILE A 246 20.15 6.79 -7.11
CA ILE A 246 20.08 7.96 -6.24
C ILE A 246 18.66 8.51 -6.30
N PHE A 247 17.90 8.33 -5.22
CA PHE A 247 16.52 8.75 -5.11
C PHE A 247 16.44 10.15 -4.48
N VAL A 248 15.74 11.06 -5.17
CA VAL A 248 15.48 12.43 -4.72
C VAL A 248 13.97 12.63 -4.62
N HIS A 249 13.47 13.05 -3.47
CA HIS A 249 12.04 13.31 -3.27
C HIS A 249 11.85 14.72 -2.67
N LEU A 250 11.21 15.59 -3.45
CA LEU A 250 10.91 16.98 -3.10
C LEU A 250 9.39 17.15 -2.99
N ASN A 251 8.93 17.72 -1.88
CA ASN A 251 7.52 17.98 -1.61
C ASN A 251 7.37 19.11 -0.58
N ASP A 252 6.14 19.57 -0.38
CA ASP A 252 5.80 20.72 0.49
C ASP A 252 6.02 20.47 2.00
N ILE A 253 6.43 19.26 2.41
CA ILE A 253 6.71 18.87 3.81
C ILE A 253 8.22 18.71 4.06
N HIS A 254 8.97 18.15 3.10
CA HIS A 254 10.42 17.96 3.22
C HIS A 254 11.11 17.65 1.90
N SER A 255 12.42 17.89 1.88
CA SER A 255 13.34 17.49 0.81
C SER A 255 14.23 16.35 1.31
N VAL A 256 14.31 15.22 0.59
CA VAL A 256 15.10 14.06 1.00
C VAL A 256 15.87 13.45 -0.18
N VAL A 257 17.11 13.04 0.10
CA VAL A 257 18.00 12.32 -0.83
C VAL A 257 18.46 11.02 -0.15
N GLY A 258 18.48 9.92 -0.89
CA GLY A 258 18.96 8.63 -0.39
C GLY A 258 19.19 7.59 -1.48
N ILE A 259 19.78 6.47 -1.10
CA ILE A 259 20.06 5.32 -1.97
C ILE A 259 19.07 4.21 -1.61
N PRO A 260 18.26 3.65 -2.54
CA PRO A 260 17.43 2.49 -2.23
C PRO A 260 18.33 1.30 -1.86
N LEU A 261 18.00 0.58 -0.78
CA LEU A 261 18.72 -0.64 -0.43
C LEU A 261 18.32 -1.84 -1.30
N PHE A 262 17.15 -1.81 -1.92
CA PHE A 262 16.61 -2.92 -2.69
C PHE A 262 16.10 -2.48 -4.08
N ARG A 263 16.43 -3.28 -5.10
CA ARG A 263 16.00 -3.10 -6.51
C ARG A 263 14.48 -3.12 -6.63
N LEU A 264 13.82 -4.02 -5.91
CA LEU A 264 12.37 -4.12 -5.78
C LEU A 264 11.85 -3.48 -4.47
N PRO A 265 10.54 -3.15 -4.37
CA PRO A 265 9.91 -2.76 -3.10
C PRO A 265 9.88 -3.91 -2.08
N LEU A 266 9.99 -3.60 -0.79
CA LEU A 266 9.74 -4.55 0.31
C LEU A 266 8.32 -5.14 0.23
N ALA A 267 7.35 -4.31 -0.16
CA ALA A 267 5.95 -4.70 -0.38
C ALA A 267 5.74 -5.66 -1.58
N ASN A 268 6.78 -6.00 -2.35
CA ASN A 268 6.70 -6.98 -3.43
C ASN A 268 7.16 -8.35 -2.93
N ARG A 269 6.22 -9.13 -2.36
CA ARG A 269 6.51 -10.48 -1.86
C ARG A 269 6.68 -11.48 -3.00
N GLU A 270 7.83 -12.13 -3.08
CA GLU A 270 8.10 -13.17 -4.09
C GLU A 270 7.19 -14.41 -3.94
N TYR A 271 6.69 -14.65 -2.73
CA TYR A 271 5.77 -15.74 -2.41
C TYR A 271 4.31 -15.51 -2.80
N ILE A 272 3.95 -14.29 -3.26
CA ILE A 272 2.61 -13.99 -3.77
C ILE A 272 2.68 -13.90 -5.30
N LYS A 273 1.96 -14.79 -6.00
CA LYS A 273 1.84 -14.75 -7.47
C LYS A 273 0.60 -14.00 -7.93
N THR A 274 -0.52 -14.21 -7.26
CA THR A 274 -1.80 -13.57 -7.57
C THR A 274 -2.13 -12.55 -6.48
N ALA A 275 -2.04 -11.25 -6.79
CA ALA A 275 -2.18 -10.19 -5.80
C ALA A 275 -3.65 -9.91 -5.42
N GLY A 276 -3.98 -10.10 -4.14
CA GLY A 276 -5.23 -9.66 -3.52
C GLY A 276 -5.09 -8.32 -2.81
N LEU A 277 -5.47 -8.26 -1.53
CA LEU A 277 -5.17 -7.12 -0.65
C LEU A 277 -3.66 -6.83 -0.63
N ARG A 278 -3.28 -5.57 -0.42
CA ARG A 278 -1.88 -5.17 -0.37
C ARG A 278 -1.18 -5.75 0.87
N SER A 279 -0.10 -6.50 0.69
CA SER A 279 0.74 -7.09 1.75
C SER A 279 0.98 -6.19 2.97
N THR A 280 1.33 -4.92 2.76
CA THR A 280 1.62 -3.98 3.87
C THR A 280 0.39 -3.64 4.72
N VAL A 281 -0.82 -3.78 4.16
CA VAL A 281 -2.11 -3.59 4.85
C VAL A 281 -2.55 -4.91 5.49
N ALA A 282 -2.44 -6.02 4.76
CA ALA A 282 -2.71 -7.37 5.27
C ALA A 282 -1.88 -7.70 6.53
N TRP A 283 -0.57 -7.42 6.50
CA TRP A 283 0.30 -7.54 7.68
C TRP A 283 -0.11 -6.57 8.81
N ALA A 284 -0.49 -5.33 8.48
CA ALA A 284 -0.93 -4.36 9.47
C ALA A 284 -2.21 -4.83 10.20
N MET A 285 -3.15 -5.45 9.49
CA MET A 285 -4.33 -6.09 10.08
C MET A 285 -3.94 -7.25 11.00
N ALA A 286 -3.10 -8.18 10.52
CA ALA A 286 -2.63 -9.30 11.33
C ALA A 286 -1.86 -8.85 12.60
N SER A 287 -1.09 -7.75 12.51
CA SER A 287 -0.39 -7.15 13.66
C SER A 287 -1.30 -6.58 14.75
N LEU A 288 -2.59 -6.40 14.46
CA LEU A 288 -3.60 -5.97 15.44
C LEU A 288 -4.38 -7.14 16.04
N ALA A 289 -4.28 -8.34 15.47
CA ALA A 289 -5.09 -9.51 15.85
C ALA A 289 -4.57 -10.27 17.08
N GLU A 290 -3.46 -9.82 17.69
CA GLU A 290 -2.86 -10.39 18.91
C GLU A 290 -2.55 -11.90 18.83
N ILE A 291 -2.19 -12.38 17.63
CA ILE A 291 -1.90 -13.79 17.34
C ILE A 291 -0.81 -14.32 18.29
N ARG A 292 -1.07 -15.49 18.89
CA ARG A 292 -0.17 -16.20 19.82
C ARG A 292 0.26 -17.53 19.21
N ALA A 293 1.33 -18.12 19.73
CA ALA A 293 1.68 -19.50 19.38
C ALA A 293 0.54 -20.46 19.79
N GLY A 294 0.20 -21.42 18.93
CA GLY A 294 -0.94 -22.32 19.08
C GLY A 294 -2.32 -21.71 18.81
N ALA A 295 -2.40 -20.43 18.40
CA ALA A 295 -3.68 -19.78 18.11
C ALA A 295 -4.30 -20.27 16.79
N PHE A 296 -5.63 -20.32 16.76
CA PHE A 296 -6.42 -20.57 15.56
C PHE A 296 -6.91 -19.23 14.99
N VAL A 297 -6.57 -18.95 13.73
CA VAL A 297 -6.87 -17.69 13.04
C VAL A 297 -7.73 -17.96 11.81
N LEU A 298 -8.84 -17.24 11.67
CA LEU A 298 -9.79 -17.36 10.55
C LEU A 298 -9.83 -16.08 9.71
N ASP A 299 -9.77 -16.24 8.38
CA ASP A 299 -10.23 -15.22 7.43
C ASP A 299 -11.45 -15.78 6.66
N PRO A 300 -12.68 -15.39 7.03
CA PRO A 300 -13.89 -15.99 6.49
C PRO A 300 -14.31 -15.43 5.12
N MET A 301 -13.52 -14.52 4.53
CA MET A 301 -13.69 -13.99 3.17
C MET A 301 -12.31 -13.80 2.52
N CYS A 302 -11.50 -14.86 2.53
CA CYS A 302 -10.04 -14.75 2.34
C CYS A 302 -9.59 -14.32 0.95
N GLY A 303 -10.45 -14.39 -0.07
CA GLY A 303 -10.10 -14.06 -1.44
C GLY A 303 -8.87 -14.84 -1.90
N LEU A 304 -7.82 -14.12 -2.31
CA LEU A 304 -6.52 -14.67 -2.72
C LEU A 304 -5.55 -14.98 -1.55
N GLY A 305 -6.06 -15.01 -0.31
CA GLY A 305 -5.35 -15.47 0.90
C GLY A 305 -4.32 -14.51 1.49
N THR A 306 -4.23 -13.26 1.02
CA THR A 306 -3.08 -12.38 1.35
C THR A 306 -2.95 -12.05 2.85
N ILE A 307 -4.06 -11.98 3.59
CA ILE A 307 -4.05 -11.81 5.05
C ILE A 307 -3.40 -13.02 5.74
N LEU A 308 -3.86 -14.23 5.42
CA LEU A 308 -3.35 -15.48 5.98
C LEU A 308 -1.86 -15.71 5.62
N LEU A 309 -1.44 -15.34 4.41
CA LEU A 309 -0.05 -15.46 3.96
C LEU A 309 0.91 -14.54 4.73
N GLU A 310 0.54 -13.27 4.92
CA GLU A 310 1.36 -12.34 5.72
C GLU A 310 1.37 -12.73 7.20
N ALA A 311 0.25 -13.23 7.72
CA ALA A 311 0.15 -13.69 9.11
C ALA A 311 0.97 -14.97 9.35
N ALA A 312 0.85 -16.00 8.52
CA ALA A 312 1.58 -17.25 8.66
C ALA A 312 3.10 -17.12 8.40
N LYS A 313 3.54 -16.06 7.70
CA LYS A 313 4.96 -15.68 7.58
C LYS A 313 5.49 -14.84 8.76
N GLU A 314 4.64 -14.52 9.73
CA GLU A 314 4.97 -13.71 10.91
C GLU A 314 4.82 -14.52 12.21
N TRP A 315 3.75 -15.33 12.33
CA TRP A 315 3.47 -16.21 13.48
C TRP A 315 3.37 -17.68 13.01
N PRO A 316 4.48 -18.33 12.61
CA PRO A 316 4.46 -19.69 12.03
C PRO A 316 3.96 -20.79 13.00
N GLU A 317 3.89 -20.49 14.30
CA GLU A 317 3.37 -21.39 15.33
C GLU A 317 1.85 -21.34 15.52
N ALA A 318 1.13 -20.58 14.68
CA ALA A 318 -0.34 -20.54 14.64
C ALA A 318 -0.91 -21.35 13.47
N CYS A 319 -2.20 -21.69 13.56
CA CYS A 319 -2.94 -22.43 12.53
C CYS A 319 -3.97 -21.51 11.86
N TYR A 320 -4.06 -21.57 10.54
CA TYR A 320 -4.81 -20.61 9.73
C TYR A 320 -5.88 -21.29 8.89
N TRP A 321 -7.06 -20.68 8.83
CA TRP A 321 -8.20 -21.14 8.03
C TRP A 321 -8.68 -19.99 7.15
N GLY A 322 -8.85 -20.25 5.86
CA GLY A 322 -9.49 -19.33 4.92
C GLY A 322 -10.83 -19.89 4.44
N ALA A 323 -11.86 -19.06 4.44
CA ALA A 323 -13.11 -19.37 3.75
C ALA A 323 -13.41 -18.33 2.66
N ASP A 324 -13.98 -18.79 1.55
CA ASP A 324 -14.54 -17.94 0.50
C ASP A 324 -15.69 -18.69 -0.19
N LEU A 325 -16.58 -17.94 -0.84
CA LEU A 325 -17.70 -18.50 -1.59
C LEU A 325 -17.29 -18.91 -3.02
N SER A 326 -16.23 -18.33 -3.56
CA SER A 326 -15.79 -18.48 -4.95
C SER A 326 -14.61 -19.43 -5.10
N ASP A 327 -14.80 -20.49 -5.89
CA ASP A 327 -13.73 -21.43 -6.27
C ASP A 327 -12.52 -20.69 -6.87
N SER A 328 -12.77 -19.69 -7.72
CA SER A 328 -11.71 -18.88 -8.35
C SER A 328 -10.83 -18.10 -7.37
N GLN A 329 -11.36 -17.76 -6.18
CA GLN A 329 -10.57 -17.13 -5.13
C GLN A 329 -9.74 -18.18 -4.39
N LEU A 330 -10.35 -19.29 -3.98
CA LEU A 330 -9.69 -20.40 -3.29
C LEU A 330 -8.59 -21.07 -4.13
N GLU A 331 -8.79 -21.22 -5.44
CA GLU A 331 -7.77 -21.68 -6.38
C GLU A 331 -6.56 -20.74 -6.39
N GLY A 332 -6.81 -19.42 -6.47
CA GLY A 332 -5.77 -18.38 -6.46
C GLY A 332 -5.04 -18.28 -5.12
N ALA A 333 -5.76 -18.42 -4.00
CA ALA A 333 -5.18 -18.56 -2.67
C ALA A 333 -4.31 -19.82 -2.58
N GLY A 334 -4.79 -20.97 -3.03
CA GLY A 334 -4.03 -22.23 -3.07
C GLY A 334 -2.75 -22.14 -3.90
N VAL A 335 -2.76 -21.40 -5.02
CA VAL A 335 -1.53 -21.11 -5.80
C VAL A 335 -0.53 -20.29 -4.97
N ASN A 336 -1.00 -19.26 -4.25
CA ASN A 336 -0.15 -18.47 -3.36
C ASN A 336 0.37 -19.27 -2.15
N ILE A 337 -0.47 -20.08 -1.49
CA ILE A 337 -0.10 -20.92 -0.33
C ILE A 337 0.94 -21.97 -0.72
N ARG A 338 0.78 -22.62 -1.88
CA ARG A 338 1.81 -23.52 -2.46
C ARG A 338 3.10 -22.78 -2.77
N THR A 339 3.03 -21.58 -3.36
CA THR A 339 4.22 -20.76 -3.65
C THR A 339 4.95 -20.34 -2.37
N ALA A 340 4.20 -20.04 -1.31
CA ALA A 340 4.75 -19.63 -0.03
C ALA A 340 5.29 -20.79 0.81
N SER A 341 5.06 -22.05 0.43
CA SER A 341 5.30 -23.24 1.27
C SER A 341 4.62 -23.12 2.64
N LEU A 342 3.29 -23.02 2.63
CA LEU A 342 2.43 -22.89 3.82
C LEU A 342 1.22 -23.85 3.80
N MET A 343 1.29 -24.92 3.00
CA MET A 343 0.21 -25.93 2.87
C MET A 343 -0.02 -26.75 4.15
N ASP A 344 0.91 -26.71 5.08
CA ASP A 344 0.86 -27.31 6.42
C ASP A 344 0.33 -26.33 7.51
N LYS A 345 0.05 -25.08 7.12
CA LYS A 345 -0.35 -23.99 8.04
C LYS A 345 -1.68 -23.34 7.70
N ILE A 346 -2.06 -23.30 6.41
CA ILE A 346 -3.25 -22.63 5.91
C ILE A 346 -4.20 -23.63 5.23
N GLU A 347 -5.30 -23.94 5.90
CA GLU A 347 -6.43 -24.70 5.35
C GLU A 347 -7.39 -23.79 4.58
N LEU A 348 -8.05 -24.31 3.55
CA LEU A 348 -9.04 -23.58 2.74
C LEU A 348 -10.38 -24.32 2.66
N VAL A 349 -11.48 -23.60 2.92
CA VAL A 349 -12.84 -24.13 2.95
C VAL A 349 -13.75 -23.32 2.03
N LYS A 350 -14.55 -23.98 1.19
CA LYS A 350 -15.61 -23.31 0.44
C LYS A 350 -16.84 -23.15 1.35
N ALA A 351 -17.11 -21.92 1.77
CA ALA A 351 -18.20 -21.62 2.70
C ALA A 351 -18.71 -20.18 2.57
N SER A 352 -19.91 -19.93 3.12
CA SER A 352 -20.45 -18.58 3.25
C SER A 352 -20.10 -17.99 4.60
N VAL A 353 -19.63 -16.75 4.62
CA VAL A 353 -19.44 -15.96 5.86
C VAL A 353 -20.74 -15.75 6.66
N LYS A 354 -21.91 -15.99 6.06
CA LYS A 354 -23.22 -15.97 6.77
C LYS A 354 -23.56 -17.29 7.49
N ALA A 355 -22.86 -18.37 7.17
CA ALA A 355 -23.13 -19.72 7.67
C ALA A 355 -21.88 -20.59 7.46
N LEU A 356 -20.91 -20.43 8.36
CA LEU A 356 -19.63 -21.14 8.34
C LEU A 356 -19.82 -22.56 8.91
N PRO A 357 -19.31 -23.62 8.25
CA PRO A 357 -19.37 -25.00 8.74
C PRO A 357 -18.30 -25.25 9.84
N LEU A 358 -18.22 -24.33 10.81
CA LEU A 358 -17.21 -24.24 11.84
C LEU A 358 -17.89 -24.16 13.22
N PRO A 359 -17.41 -24.88 14.26
CA PRO A 359 -18.00 -24.82 15.60
C PRO A 359 -17.96 -23.42 16.20
N SER A 360 -18.91 -23.12 17.09
CA SER A 360 -18.86 -21.89 17.88
C SER A 360 -17.62 -21.88 18.79
N GLU A 361 -17.04 -20.71 19.01
CA GLU A 361 -15.86 -20.49 19.87
C GLU A 361 -14.64 -21.36 19.50
N SER A 362 -14.47 -21.63 18.21
CA SER A 362 -13.36 -22.43 17.68
C SER A 362 -12.09 -21.63 17.38
N PHE A 363 -12.17 -20.31 17.17
CA PHE A 363 -11.03 -19.46 16.77
C PHE A 363 -10.65 -18.40 17.80
N ASP A 364 -9.35 -18.12 17.91
CA ASP A 364 -8.78 -17.09 18.79
C ASP A 364 -8.77 -15.70 18.15
N ALA A 365 -8.67 -15.64 16.81
CA ALA A 365 -8.74 -14.40 16.05
C ALA A 365 -9.50 -14.58 14.72
N VAL A 366 -10.22 -13.53 14.32
CA VAL A 366 -10.86 -13.39 13.00
C VAL A 366 -10.29 -12.15 12.31
N ILE A 367 -9.88 -12.25 11.06
CA ILE A 367 -9.29 -11.15 10.29
C ILE A 367 -9.89 -11.13 8.89
N ALA A 368 -10.55 -10.06 8.46
CA ALA A 368 -11.25 -10.02 7.16
C ALA A 368 -11.11 -8.68 6.42
N ASP A 369 -10.97 -8.74 5.10
CA ASP A 369 -11.21 -7.62 4.19
C ASP A 369 -12.68 -7.67 3.75
N ILE A 370 -13.54 -6.84 4.35
CA ILE A 370 -14.97 -6.86 4.03
C ILE A 370 -15.14 -6.36 2.58
N PRO A 371 -15.82 -7.08 1.67
CA PRO A 371 -15.82 -6.73 0.25
C PRO A 371 -16.43 -5.35 -0.03
N PHE A 372 -15.69 -4.48 -0.73
CA PHE A 372 -16.16 -3.13 -1.07
C PHE A 372 -16.85 -3.07 -2.44
N GLY A 373 -18.08 -2.56 -2.45
CA GLY A 373 -18.96 -2.59 -3.61
C GLY A 373 -18.49 -1.77 -4.81
N LYS A 374 -18.23 -2.49 -5.91
CA LYS A 374 -18.36 -2.06 -7.32
C LYS A 374 -18.60 -3.25 -8.26
N LYS A 375 -18.20 -4.47 -7.86
CA LYS A 375 -18.74 -5.72 -8.42
C LYS A 375 -20.01 -6.16 -7.68
N PHE A 376 -19.96 -6.13 -6.35
CA PHE A 376 -21.10 -6.29 -5.46
C PHE A 376 -21.79 -4.94 -5.23
N LYS A 377 -23.11 -4.94 -5.01
CA LYS A 377 -23.92 -3.72 -4.88
C LYS A 377 -24.14 -3.40 -3.41
N ILE A 378 -23.60 -2.26 -2.98
CA ILE A 378 -23.60 -1.75 -1.59
C ILE A 378 -25.01 -1.73 -0.95
N THR A 379 -26.08 -1.65 -1.75
CA THR A 379 -27.48 -1.69 -1.29
C THR A 379 -27.94 -3.05 -0.76
N GLU A 380 -27.37 -4.16 -1.21
CA GLU A 380 -27.72 -5.52 -0.77
C GLU A 380 -26.75 -5.98 0.34
N ASP A 381 -25.44 -5.75 0.14
CA ASP A 381 -24.37 -6.19 1.06
C ASP A 381 -24.58 -5.69 2.51
N MET A 382 -25.20 -4.52 2.70
CA MET A 382 -25.41 -3.91 4.01
C MET A 382 -26.50 -4.55 4.87
N GLN A 383 -27.46 -5.28 4.29
CA GLN A 383 -28.45 -6.03 5.08
C GLN A 383 -27.79 -7.18 5.85
N PHE A 384 -26.67 -7.69 5.34
CA PHE A 384 -26.00 -8.88 5.84
C PHE A 384 -24.77 -8.59 6.72
N LEU A 385 -24.40 -7.31 6.89
CA LEU A 385 -23.32 -6.95 7.81
C LEU A 385 -23.61 -7.38 9.27
N PRO A 386 -24.85 -7.29 9.79
CA PRO A 386 -25.21 -7.88 11.08
C PRO A 386 -24.98 -9.40 11.11
N ASP A 387 -25.50 -10.16 10.13
CA ASP A 387 -25.32 -11.62 10.03
C ASP A 387 -23.84 -12.01 10.02
N ILE A 388 -23.04 -11.29 9.22
CA ILE A 388 -21.59 -11.48 9.08
C ILE A 388 -20.88 -11.25 10.43
N LEU A 389 -21.22 -10.16 11.14
CA LEU A 389 -20.64 -9.85 12.43
C LEU A 389 -21.07 -10.86 13.51
N GLN A 390 -22.33 -11.30 13.49
CA GLN A 390 -22.86 -12.31 14.41
C GLN A 390 -22.21 -13.67 14.17
N GLU A 391 -22.01 -14.09 12.92
CA GLU A 391 -21.36 -15.36 12.59
C GLU A 391 -19.85 -15.33 12.90
N MET A 392 -19.18 -14.19 12.70
CA MET A 392 -17.82 -13.97 13.20
C MET A 392 -17.75 -14.00 14.73
N GLU A 393 -18.70 -13.38 15.45
CA GLU A 393 -18.79 -13.43 16.92
C GLU A 393 -19.06 -14.86 17.42
N ARG A 394 -19.85 -15.64 16.68
CA ARG A 394 -20.17 -17.04 17.00
C ARG A 394 -18.93 -17.93 16.98
N VAL A 395 -18.11 -17.86 15.93
CA VAL A 395 -16.91 -18.70 15.79
C VAL A 395 -15.73 -18.24 16.64
N LEU A 396 -15.70 -16.97 17.06
CA LEU A 396 -14.63 -16.42 17.92
C LEU A 396 -14.82 -16.82 19.39
N ARG A 397 -13.72 -17.16 20.07
CA ARG A 397 -13.66 -17.39 21.53
C ARG A 397 -13.87 -16.10 22.32
N VAL A 398 -14.41 -16.23 23.53
CA VAL A 398 -14.37 -15.15 24.53
C VAL A 398 -12.91 -14.75 24.80
N GLY A 399 -12.62 -13.44 24.80
CA GLY A 399 -11.27 -12.88 24.86
C GLY A 399 -10.55 -12.80 23.50
N GLY A 400 -11.11 -13.39 22.44
CA GLY A 400 -10.60 -13.34 21.08
C GLY A 400 -10.75 -11.97 20.42
N THR A 401 -10.02 -11.76 19.32
CA THR A 401 -9.95 -10.47 18.60
C THR A 401 -10.52 -10.59 17.18
N ILE A 402 -11.32 -9.61 16.75
CA ILE A 402 -11.71 -9.43 15.34
C ILE A 402 -10.99 -8.21 14.78
N VAL A 403 -10.42 -8.32 13.57
CA VAL A 403 -9.83 -7.22 12.82
C VAL A 403 -10.45 -7.12 11.43
N LEU A 404 -11.18 -6.04 11.16
CA LEU A 404 -11.93 -5.83 9.92
C LEU A 404 -11.36 -4.65 9.13
N LEU A 405 -11.09 -4.80 7.85
CA LEU A 405 -10.87 -3.68 6.94
C LEU A 405 -12.22 -3.24 6.36
N LEU A 406 -12.50 -1.93 6.43
CA LEU A 406 -13.77 -1.32 6.06
C LEU A 406 -13.58 -0.13 5.12
N SER A 407 -14.53 0.10 4.20
CA SER A 407 -14.54 1.30 3.37
C SER A 407 -14.90 2.54 4.20
N GLN A 408 -14.57 3.72 3.68
CA GLN A 408 -15.01 5.00 4.23
C GLN A 408 -16.52 5.08 4.49
N ASP A 409 -17.35 4.38 3.70
CA ASP A 409 -18.82 4.42 3.82
C ASP A 409 -19.38 3.37 4.78
N LEU A 410 -18.74 2.20 4.91
CA LEU A 410 -19.03 1.22 5.96
C LEU A 410 -18.62 1.76 7.33
N HIS A 411 -17.41 2.33 7.45
CA HIS A 411 -16.91 2.97 8.67
C HIS A 411 -17.89 4.03 9.20
N LYS A 412 -18.33 4.99 8.36
CA LYS A 412 -19.32 6.01 8.75
C LYS A 412 -20.62 5.43 9.30
N ARG A 413 -21.09 4.32 8.72
CA ARG A 413 -22.34 3.66 9.15
C ARG A 413 -22.17 2.88 10.45
N MET A 414 -21.04 2.23 10.65
CA MET A 414 -20.69 1.60 11.93
C MET A 414 -20.51 2.65 13.03
N ASP A 415 -19.97 3.83 12.73
CA ASP A 415 -19.95 4.98 13.63
C ASP A 415 -21.36 5.45 14.04
N SER A 416 -22.33 5.47 13.12
CA SER A 416 -23.74 5.78 13.45
C SER A 416 -24.52 4.65 14.14
N ILE A 417 -23.99 3.42 14.14
CA ILE A 417 -24.58 2.25 14.80
C ILE A 417 -24.03 2.08 16.23
N THR A 418 -22.78 2.48 16.46
CA THR A 418 -22.06 2.33 17.74
C THR A 418 -22.24 3.52 18.68
N LYS A 419 -22.69 4.67 18.19
CA LYS A 419 -23.05 5.84 19.00
C LYS A 419 -24.56 5.84 19.23
N PRO A 420 -25.04 5.83 20.48
CA PRO A 420 -26.41 6.21 20.78
C PRO A 420 -26.69 7.60 20.20
N ALA A 421 -27.91 7.83 19.70
CA ALA A 421 -28.31 9.17 19.30
C ALA A 421 -28.38 10.07 20.54
N GLU A 422 -27.44 11.02 20.66
CA GLU A 422 -27.66 12.18 21.51
C GLU A 422 -28.93 12.88 21.01
N SER A 423 -29.89 13.10 21.90
CA SER A 423 -31.19 13.62 21.50
C SER A 423 -31.05 15.09 21.06
N ASP A 424 -31.26 15.35 19.77
CA ASP A 424 -31.45 16.69 19.21
C ASP A 424 -32.76 17.31 19.75
N SER A 425 -32.75 17.70 21.03
CA SER A 425 -33.79 18.52 21.65
C SER A 425 -33.63 19.97 21.20
N ALA A 426 -33.76 20.19 19.89
CA ALA A 426 -33.73 21.50 19.27
C ALA A 426 -34.97 22.31 19.69
N ILE A 427 -34.82 23.09 20.76
CA ILE A 427 -35.86 23.98 21.29
C ILE A 427 -36.20 25.03 20.22
N ALA A 428 -37.33 24.84 19.53
CA ALA A 428 -37.90 25.81 18.61
C ALA A 428 -38.79 26.79 19.37
N ILE A 429 -38.32 28.05 19.53
CA ILE A 429 -39.14 29.17 20.02
C ILE A 429 -39.26 30.19 18.89
N SER A 430 -40.48 30.31 18.34
CA SER A 430 -41.12 31.54 17.81
C SER A 430 -42.28 31.17 16.85
N ASP A 431 -43.31 31.99 16.66
CA ASP A 431 -44.05 32.90 17.56
C ASP A 431 -45.37 33.26 16.85
N GLY A 432 -46.38 33.77 17.57
CA GLY A 432 -47.57 34.38 16.96
C GLY A 432 -48.92 33.67 17.19
N ALA A 433 -49.88 34.44 17.71
CA ALA A 433 -51.29 34.07 17.99
C ALA A 433 -52.11 33.80 16.70
N SER A 434 -53.32 33.21 16.72
CA SER A 434 -54.46 33.52 17.62
C SER A 434 -55.59 32.47 17.67
N GLU A 435 -56.37 32.50 18.77
CA GLU A 435 -57.85 32.26 18.86
C GLU A 435 -58.46 31.02 18.14
N ASN A 436 -59.17 30.07 18.80
CA ASN A 436 -60.33 30.30 19.68
C ASN A 436 -60.79 29.03 20.49
N VAL A 437 -61.20 29.26 21.75
CA VAL A 437 -62.47 28.83 22.43
C VAL A 437 -62.92 27.34 22.49
N THR A 438 -63.12 26.86 23.73
CA THR A 438 -63.92 25.67 24.21
C THR A 438 -63.52 24.24 23.78
N ALA A 439 -63.98 23.15 24.42
CA ALA A 439 -64.26 22.75 25.82
C ALA A 439 -64.95 21.35 25.79
N GLU A 440 -64.92 20.59 26.91
CA GLU A 440 -65.65 19.32 27.15
C GLU A 440 -65.28 18.13 26.19
N ALA A 441 -64.73 16.98 26.61
CA ALA A 441 -65.05 16.01 27.68
C ALA A 441 -66.03 14.88 27.26
N LEU A 442 -65.67 13.64 27.63
CA LEU A 442 -66.47 12.40 27.72
C LEU A 442 -66.77 11.54 26.45
N ASN A 443 -66.23 10.32 26.50
CA ASN A 443 -66.94 9.02 26.41
C ASN A 443 -67.37 8.33 25.08
N VAL A 444 -66.85 7.10 24.94
CA VAL A 444 -67.58 5.81 24.73
C VAL A 444 -67.95 5.33 23.30
N ASP A 445 -67.50 4.09 23.05
CA ASP A 445 -67.94 3.00 22.15
C ASP A 445 -68.40 3.24 20.70
N GLY A 446 -67.87 2.42 19.78
CA GLY A 446 -68.29 2.35 18.38
C GLY A 446 -67.67 1.16 17.63
N ASN A 447 -68.32 0.00 17.69
CA ASN A 447 -67.84 -1.25 17.09
C ASN A 447 -68.20 -1.34 15.59
N SER A 448 -67.28 -1.70 14.70
CA SER A 448 -67.48 -2.73 13.64
C SER A 448 -66.36 -2.82 12.56
N SER A 449 -66.30 -4.01 11.96
CA SER A 449 -65.67 -4.48 10.71
C SER A 449 -65.31 -3.45 9.61
N SER A 450 -64.30 -3.67 8.73
CA SER A 450 -63.84 -4.97 8.20
C SER A 450 -62.40 -5.01 7.63
N SER A 451 -61.96 -6.24 7.35
CA SER A 451 -61.16 -6.70 6.18
C SER A 451 -59.66 -6.35 6.03
N VAL A 452 -58.85 -7.40 6.25
CA VAL A 452 -57.82 -7.95 5.34
C VAL A 452 -56.45 -7.25 5.23
N ASN A 453 -55.41 -8.04 5.53
CA ASN A 453 -53.98 -7.92 5.17
C ASN A 453 -53.23 -6.62 5.53
N ASP A 454 -52.54 -6.64 6.67
CA ASP A 454 -51.09 -6.87 6.61
C ASP A 454 -50.60 -7.59 7.88
N VAL A 455 -49.55 -8.42 7.77
CA VAL A 455 -48.85 -9.01 8.93
C VAL A 455 -47.52 -8.29 9.05
N GLY A 456 -47.58 -7.05 9.53
CA GLY A 456 -46.40 -6.24 9.77
C GLY A 456 -45.47 -6.95 10.75
N GLU A 457 -44.25 -7.26 10.31
CA GLU A 457 -43.21 -7.76 11.20
C GLU A 457 -43.00 -6.77 12.35
N ALA A 458 -43.07 -7.26 13.58
CA ALA A 458 -42.96 -6.41 14.75
C ALA A 458 -41.58 -5.77 14.80
N PHE A 459 -41.52 -4.45 14.57
CA PHE A 459 -40.33 -3.64 14.83
C PHE A 459 -39.95 -3.79 16.31
N ILE A 460 -38.97 -4.65 16.61
CA ILE A 460 -38.47 -4.82 17.98
C ILE A 460 -37.64 -3.59 18.33
N SER A 461 -38.32 -2.58 18.88
CA SER A 461 -37.73 -1.39 19.48
C SER A 461 -37.05 -1.74 20.81
N SER A 462 -35.91 -2.42 20.72
CA SER A 462 -34.99 -2.61 21.85
C SER A 462 -33.63 -2.00 21.52
N GLY A 463 -33.08 -1.23 22.46
CA GLY A 463 -31.78 -0.56 22.31
C GLY A 463 -30.59 -1.50 22.50
N GLN A 464 -30.61 -2.68 21.90
CA GLN A 464 -29.44 -3.55 21.85
C GLN A 464 -28.39 -2.95 20.90
N THR A 465 -27.14 -2.94 21.33
CA THR A 465 -26.02 -2.71 20.42
C THR A 465 -26.00 -3.81 19.36
N LEU A 466 -25.77 -3.43 18.11
CA LEU A 466 -25.62 -4.35 16.96
C LEU A 466 -24.38 -5.28 17.03
N PHE A 467 -23.67 -5.19 18.15
CA PHE A 467 -22.58 -6.04 18.59
C PHE A 467 -23.05 -6.67 19.90
N GLY A 468 -23.14 -8.00 19.97
CA GLY A 468 -23.70 -8.70 21.14
C GLY A 468 -22.72 -8.68 22.30
N SER A 469 -21.51 -9.17 22.04
CA SER A 469 -20.41 -9.24 23.01
C SER A 469 -19.10 -8.62 22.47
N LEU A 470 -19.12 -7.97 21.30
CA LEU A 470 -17.94 -7.35 20.68
C LEU A 470 -17.77 -5.88 21.09
N VAL A 471 -16.69 -5.58 21.82
CA VAL A 471 -16.32 -4.22 22.23
C VAL A 471 -15.28 -3.64 21.27
N PRO A 472 -15.42 -2.38 20.79
CA PRO A 472 -14.39 -1.72 19.98
C PRO A 472 -13.07 -1.52 20.75
N ASP A 473 -11.94 -1.94 20.15
CA ASP A 473 -10.58 -1.89 20.73
C ASP A 473 -9.59 -1.09 19.85
N GLY A 474 -10.09 -0.41 18.81
CA GLY A 474 -9.31 0.54 18.00
C GLY A 474 -9.84 0.75 16.58
N VAL A 475 -9.56 1.92 16.00
CA VAL A 475 -9.84 2.26 14.59
C VAL A 475 -8.61 2.93 13.99
N TYR A 476 -8.15 2.42 12.84
CA TYR A 476 -6.91 2.85 12.18
C TYR A 476 -7.19 3.17 10.71
N GLY A 477 -7.25 4.46 10.35
CA GLY A 477 -7.39 4.89 8.96
C GLY A 477 -6.16 4.53 8.13
N VAL A 478 -6.37 3.89 6.97
CA VAL A 478 -5.34 3.43 6.02
C VAL A 478 -5.77 3.72 4.58
N SER A 479 -4.82 3.83 3.65
CA SER A 479 -5.13 4.08 2.24
C SER A 479 -4.85 2.89 1.33
N LEU A 480 -5.87 2.49 0.57
CA LEU A 480 -5.79 1.51 -0.52
C LEU A 480 -5.41 2.20 -1.85
N GLY A 481 -4.63 3.28 -1.76
CA GLY A 481 -4.08 4.05 -2.87
C GLY A 481 -5.05 5.11 -3.42
N LYS A 482 -6.19 4.68 -3.96
CA LYS A 482 -7.23 5.57 -4.53
C LYS A 482 -8.43 5.79 -3.62
N THR A 483 -8.65 4.88 -2.68
CA THR A 483 -9.70 4.94 -1.66
C THR A 483 -9.06 4.89 -0.29
N ASP A 484 -9.65 5.59 0.67
CA ASP A 484 -9.29 5.48 2.07
C ASP A 484 -10.27 4.53 2.77
N ALA A 485 -9.74 3.81 3.75
CA ALA A 485 -10.35 2.67 4.42
C ALA A 485 -9.93 2.67 5.90
N PHE A 486 -10.57 1.85 6.72
CA PHE A 486 -10.38 1.84 8.17
C PHE A 486 -10.22 0.40 8.64
N ILE A 487 -9.10 0.10 9.31
CA ILE A 487 -8.97 -1.16 10.05
C ILE A 487 -9.63 -0.94 11.41
N HIS A 488 -10.75 -1.61 11.66
CA HIS A 488 -11.39 -1.67 12.96
C HIS A 488 -10.90 -2.91 13.72
N LYS A 489 -10.71 -2.78 15.03
CA LYS A 489 -10.41 -3.88 15.96
C LYS A 489 -11.54 -4.00 16.98
N TYR A 490 -11.97 -5.23 17.26
CA TYR A 490 -12.93 -5.56 18.30
C TYR A 490 -12.38 -6.70 19.17
N ARG A 491 -12.80 -6.76 20.44
CA ARG A 491 -12.54 -7.89 21.34
C ARG A 491 -13.87 -8.44 21.85
N LYS A 492 -14.05 -9.77 21.80
CA LYS A 492 -15.24 -10.44 22.37
C LYS A 492 -15.09 -10.54 23.88
N ILE A 493 -16.00 -9.94 24.63
CA ILE A 493 -16.12 -10.09 26.09
C ILE A 493 -17.09 -11.23 26.44
N SER A 494 -17.18 -11.60 27.72
CA SER A 494 -18.26 -12.45 28.21
C SER A 494 -19.53 -11.62 28.38
N ALA A 495 -20.70 -12.18 28.05
CA ALA A 495 -22.00 -11.55 28.27
C ALA A 495 -22.39 -11.44 29.77
N ALA A 496 -21.63 -12.05 30.68
CA ALA A 496 -21.83 -11.98 32.12
C ALA A 496 -21.35 -10.62 32.70
N GLY A 497 -22.13 -9.56 32.47
CA GLY A 497 -21.83 -8.18 32.93
C GLY A 497 -22.92 -7.49 33.76
N ASN A 498 -24.14 -8.04 33.82
CA ASN A 498 -25.22 -7.57 34.70
C ASN A 498 -25.56 -8.69 35.70
N GLY A 499 -25.27 -8.46 36.98
CA GLY A 499 -25.58 -9.35 38.10
C GLY A 499 -25.73 -8.57 39.40
#